data_AF-A0A1G1VAY7-F1
#
_entry.id   AF-A0A1G1VAY7-F1
#
_cell.length_a   1.000
_cell.length_b   1.000
_cell.length_c   1.000
_cell.angle_alpha   90.00
_cell.angle_beta   90.00
_cell.angle_gamma   90.00
#
_symmetry.space_group_name_H-M   'P 1'
#
loop_
_entity.id
_entity.type
_entity.pdbx_description
1 polymer ?
#
loop_
_entity_poly.entity_id
_entity_poly.type
_entity_poly.pdbx_seq_one_letter_code
_entity_poly.pdbx_strand_id
1 'polypeptide(L)'
;MPTIKQNLVASKLVENGGNLGKAMIAAGYSPATAKTPQKLTKSKGWKDLMDTIFPDEVLLNTHRQLLDVSDANVVIRVLDLAYKLKGRYKDGTTLYQQINLPTPIYSGKAKDSI
;
A
#
# COMPACT_ATOMS: atom_id res chain seq x y z
N MET A 1 -11.67 -18.96 4.79
CA MET A 1 -11.37 -18.80 6.23
C MET A 1 -9.86 -18.72 6.43
N PRO A 2 -9.36 -17.69 7.12
CA PRO A 2 -7.94 -17.56 7.44
C PRO A 2 -7.47 -18.57 8.49
N THR A 3 -6.21 -18.95 8.39
CA THR A 3 -5.54 -19.81 9.37
C THR A 3 -5.08 -19.03 10.60
N ILE A 4 -4.82 -19.72 11.71
CA ILE A 4 -4.28 -19.10 12.94
C ILE A 4 -2.97 -18.35 12.64
N LYS A 5 -2.08 -18.94 11.83
CA LYS A 5 -0.83 -18.27 11.43
C LYS A 5 -1.08 -17.01 10.60
N GLN A 6 -2.06 -17.02 9.69
CA GLN A 6 -2.43 -15.83 8.92
C GLN A 6 -2.93 -14.70 9.82
N ASN A 7 -3.79 -15.01 10.79
CA ASN A 7 -4.25 -14.01 11.76
C ASN A 7 -3.08 -13.41 12.56
N LEU A 8 -2.14 -14.25 12.98
CA LEU A 8 -0.95 -13.80 13.71
C LEU A 8 -0.03 -12.93 12.84
N VAL A 9 0.14 -13.26 11.55
CA VAL A 9 0.90 -12.41 10.62
C VAL A 9 0.26 -11.03 10.49
N ALA A 10 -1.07 -10.93 10.37
CA ALA A 10 -1.75 -9.63 10.28
C ALA A 10 -1.51 -8.77 11.52
N SER A 11 -1.59 -9.35 12.72
CA SER A 11 -1.24 -8.67 13.97
C SER A 11 0.22 -8.20 14.01
N LYS A 12 1.17 -9.08 13.66
CA LYS A 12 2.60 -8.75 13.64
C LYS A 12 2.99 -7.78 12.53
N LEU A 13 2.19 -7.66 11.48
CA LEU A 13 2.45 -6.73 10.39
C LEU A 13 2.35 -5.27 10.85
N VAL A 14 1.35 -4.97 11.67
CA VAL A 14 1.15 -3.63 12.26
C VAL A 14 2.31 -3.30 13.19
N GLU A 15 2.68 -4.22 14.08
CA GLU A 15 3.79 -4.05 15.03
C GLU A 15 5.14 -3.83 14.31
N ASN A 16 5.38 -4.49 13.17
CA ASN A 16 6.64 -4.43 12.43
C ASN A 16 6.69 -3.34 11.34
N GLY A 17 5.76 -2.39 11.35
CA GLY A 17 5.74 -1.29 10.38
C GLY A 17 5.54 -1.75 8.93
N GLY A 18 4.77 -2.82 8.71
CA GLY A 18 4.43 -3.29 7.36
C GLY A 18 5.43 -4.26 6.73
N ASN A 19 6.49 -4.68 7.43
CA ASN A 19 7.41 -5.67 6.89
C ASN A 19 6.82 -7.10 6.98
N LEU A 20 6.21 -7.53 5.87
CA LEU A 20 5.48 -8.79 5.80
C LEU A 20 6.36 -10.03 6.01
N GLY A 21 7.60 -10.03 5.51
CA GLY A 21 8.54 -11.14 5.73
C GLY A 21 8.91 -11.30 7.20
N LYS A 22 9.18 -10.19 7.91
CA LYS A 22 9.44 -10.22 9.36
C LYS A 22 8.21 -10.69 10.15
N ALA A 23 7.03 -10.20 9.78
CA ALA A 23 5.78 -10.63 10.41
C ALA A 23 5.49 -12.13 10.21
N MET A 24 5.81 -12.67 9.02
CA MET A 24 5.73 -14.11 8.74
C MET A 24 6.68 -14.92 9.62
N ILE A 25 7.93 -14.49 9.78
CA ILE A 25 8.88 -15.17 10.67
C ILE A 25 8.38 -15.13 12.12
N ALA A 26 7.93 -13.97 12.60
CA ALA A 26 7.38 -13.81 13.95
C ALA A 26 6.13 -14.66 14.19
N ALA A 27 5.36 -14.95 13.14
CA ALA A 27 4.20 -15.84 13.19
C ALA A 27 4.55 -17.34 13.01
N GLY A 28 5.84 -17.68 12.96
CA GLY A 28 6.30 -19.08 12.88
C GLY A 28 6.28 -19.70 11.48
N TYR A 29 6.40 -18.89 10.43
CA TYR A 29 6.74 -19.40 9.09
C TYR A 29 8.25 -19.63 8.95
N SER A 30 8.63 -20.57 8.09
CA SER A 30 10.06 -20.79 7.79
C SER A 30 10.67 -19.56 7.11
N PRO A 31 11.99 -19.30 7.31
CA PRO A 31 12.68 -18.21 6.61
C PRO A 31 12.57 -18.31 5.09
N ALA A 32 12.60 -19.53 4.54
CA ALA A 32 12.45 -19.75 3.10
C ALA A 32 11.05 -19.33 2.60
N THR A 33 10.00 -19.63 3.36
CA THR A 33 8.63 -19.22 3.01
C THR A 33 8.44 -17.71 3.14
N ALA A 34 9.01 -17.09 4.18
CA ALA A 34 8.92 -15.66 4.44
C ALA A 34 9.63 -14.78 3.39
N LYS A 35 10.61 -15.34 2.66
CA LYS A 35 11.21 -14.70 1.47
C LYS A 35 10.27 -14.62 0.28
N THR A 36 9.16 -15.36 0.29
CA THR A 36 8.15 -15.38 -0.78
C THR A 36 6.75 -15.00 -0.24
N PRO A 37 6.57 -13.79 0.31
CA PRO A 37 5.33 -13.38 0.97
C PRO A 37 4.11 -13.35 0.05
N GLN A 38 4.33 -13.29 -1.27
CA GLN A 38 3.26 -13.31 -2.27
C GLN A 38 2.43 -14.59 -2.21
N LYS A 39 3.01 -15.70 -1.76
CA LYS A 39 2.28 -16.96 -1.55
C LYS A 39 1.21 -16.81 -0.46
N LEU A 40 1.50 -16.03 0.58
CA LEU A 40 0.55 -15.70 1.63
C LEU A 40 -0.50 -14.72 1.12
N THR A 41 -0.08 -13.59 0.55
CA THR A 41 -1.01 -12.51 0.20
C THR A 41 -1.96 -12.84 -0.94
N LYS A 42 -1.55 -13.73 -1.85
CA LYS A 42 -2.42 -14.22 -2.93
C LYS A 42 -3.34 -15.36 -2.48
N SER A 43 -3.12 -15.95 -1.30
CA SER A 43 -3.95 -17.04 -0.79
C SER A 43 -5.36 -16.56 -0.46
N LYS A 44 -6.36 -17.42 -0.69
CA LYS A 44 -7.76 -17.09 -0.39
C LYS A 44 -7.97 -16.71 1.07
N GLY A 45 -7.39 -17.46 2.01
CA GLY A 45 -7.54 -17.18 3.44
C GLY A 45 -7.03 -15.79 3.85
N TRP A 46 -5.92 -15.33 3.25
CA TRP A 46 -5.42 -13.98 3.50
C TRP A 46 -6.33 -12.90 2.92
N LYS A 47 -6.84 -13.10 1.69
CA LYS A 47 -7.79 -12.16 1.08
C LYS A 47 -9.06 -12.03 1.91
N ASP A 48 -9.67 -13.17 2.29
CA ASP A 48 -10.85 -13.19 3.16
C ASP A 48 -10.60 -12.43 4.49
N LEU A 49 -9.40 -12.55 5.06
CA LEU A 49 -9.00 -11.82 6.27
C LEU A 49 -8.86 -10.31 6.04
N MET A 50 -8.23 -9.91 4.95
CA MET A 50 -8.09 -8.49 4.61
C MET A 50 -9.45 -7.86 4.32
N ASP A 51 -10.36 -8.57 3.64
CA ASP A 51 -11.72 -8.08 3.39
C ASP A 51 -12.50 -7.88 4.71
N THR A 52 -12.16 -8.65 5.76
CA THR A 52 -12.76 -8.52 7.09
C THR A 52 -12.15 -7.35 7.88
N ILE A 53 -10.82 -7.20 7.85
CA ILE A 53 -10.11 -6.16 8.63
C ILE A 53 -10.18 -4.80 7.96
N PHE A 54 -10.07 -4.77 6.63
CA PHE A 54 -10.05 -3.58 5.79
C PHE A 54 -11.05 -3.73 4.62
N PRO A 55 -12.36 -3.67 4.90
CA PRO A 55 -13.36 -3.71 3.85
C PRO A 55 -13.17 -2.56 2.84
N ASP A 56 -13.47 -2.82 1.57
CA ASP A 56 -13.34 -1.84 0.49
C ASP A 56 -14.10 -0.53 0.77
N GLU A 57 -15.26 -0.60 1.42
CA GLU A 57 -16.05 0.58 1.80
C GLU A 57 -15.27 1.50 2.75
N VAL A 58 -14.57 0.93 3.73
CA VAL A 58 -13.74 1.69 4.68
C VAL A 58 -12.58 2.36 3.94
N LEU A 59 -11.94 1.64 3.02
CA LEU A 59 -10.87 2.19 2.19
C LEU A 59 -11.38 3.35 1.33
N LEU A 60 -12.52 3.18 0.65
CA LEU A 60 -13.11 4.22 -0.21
C LEU A 60 -13.51 5.46 0.59
N ASN A 61 -14.12 5.29 1.75
CA ASN A 61 -14.50 6.40 2.63
C ASN A 61 -13.27 7.15 3.14
N THR A 62 -12.20 6.43 3.50
CA THR A 62 -10.92 7.04 3.90
C THR A 62 -10.32 7.85 2.75
N HIS A 63 -10.29 7.29 1.53
CA HIS A 63 -9.79 8.03 0.36
C HIS A 63 -10.61 9.29 0.10
N ARG A 64 -11.94 9.25 0.27
CA ARG A 64 -12.79 10.43 0.14
C ARG A 64 -12.42 11.51 1.16
N GLN A 65 -12.27 11.14 2.43
CA GLN A 65 -11.86 12.07 3.49
C GLN A 65 -10.48 12.69 3.22
N LEU A 66 -9.55 11.92 2.64
CA LEU A 66 -8.23 12.41 2.26
C LEU A 66 -8.25 13.39 1.07
N LEU A 67 -9.38 13.57 0.37
CA LEU A 67 -9.53 14.66 -0.60
C LEU A 67 -9.81 16.01 0.07
N ASP A 68 -10.32 15.99 1.30
CA ASP A 68 -10.72 17.19 2.05
C ASP A 68 -9.60 17.71 2.97
N VAL A 69 -8.43 17.07 2.98
CA VAL A 69 -7.27 17.50 3.79
C VAL A 69 -6.53 18.66 3.11
N SER A 70 -5.93 19.53 3.92
CA SER A 70 -5.21 20.72 3.43
C SER A 70 -3.86 20.42 2.78
N ASP A 71 -3.31 19.21 2.92
CA ASP A 71 -2.05 18.82 2.31
C ASP A 71 -2.25 18.44 0.84
N ALA A 72 -1.79 19.33 -0.05
CA ALA A 72 -1.86 19.14 -1.49
C ALA A 72 -1.18 17.84 -1.97
N ASN A 73 -0.10 17.38 -1.33
CA ASN A 73 0.59 16.16 -1.74
C ASN A 73 -0.26 14.92 -1.48
N VAL A 74 -1.00 14.90 -0.38
CA VAL A 74 -1.94 13.82 -0.05
C VAL A 74 -3.07 13.80 -1.07
N VAL A 75 -3.69 14.95 -1.32
CA VAL A 75 -4.79 15.09 -2.29
C VAL A 75 -4.36 14.66 -3.69
N ILE A 76 -3.17 15.09 -4.16
CA ILE A 76 -2.66 14.72 -5.48
C ILE A 76 -2.50 13.19 -5.62
N ARG A 77 -1.95 12.51 -4.61
CA ARG A 77 -1.77 11.05 -4.65
C ARG A 77 -3.10 10.30 -4.66
N VAL A 78 -4.08 10.78 -3.90
CA VAL A 78 -5.43 10.21 -3.87
C VAL A 78 -6.12 10.40 -5.22
N LEU A 79 -6.03 11.60 -5.81
CA LEU A 79 -6.60 11.88 -7.13
C LEU A 79 -5.93 11.05 -8.23
N ASP A 80 -4.60 10.96 -8.25
CA ASP A 80 -3.84 10.12 -9.19
C ASP A 80 -4.35 8.67 -9.19
N LEU A 81 -4.50 8.09 -7.99
CA LEU A 81 -5.06 6.75 -7.85
C LEU A 81 -6.50 6.66 -8.38
N ALA A 82 -7.35 7.63 -8.05
CA ALA A 82 -8.74 7.66 -8.52
C ALA A 82 -8.85 7.73 -10.06
N TYR A 83 -7.98 8.51 -10.73
CA TYR A 83 -7.94 8.60 -12.19
C TYR A 83 -7.49 7.27 -12.83
N LYS A 84 -6.49 6.59 -12.24
CA LYS A 84 -6.03 5.26 -12.69
C LYS A 84 -7.13 4.22 -12.57
N LEU A 85 -7.82 4.17 -11.43
CA LEU A 85 -8.95 3.25 -11.20
C LEU A 85 -10.10 3.47 -12.18
N LYS A 86 -10.35 4.72 -12.58
CA LYS A 86 -11.39 5.05 -13.57
C LYS A 86 -10.97 4.83 -15.02
N GLY A 87 -9.74 4.39 -15.29
CA GLY A 87 -9.21 4.26 -16.65
C GLY A 87 -9.15 5.60 -17.41
N ARG A 88 -9.14 6.71 -16.67
CA ARG A 88 -9.10 8.08 -17.22
C ARG A 88 -7.71 8.68 -17.20
N TYR A 89 -6.74 7.93 -16.68
CA TYR A 89 -5.34 8.30 -16.73
C TYR A 89 -4.86 8.14 -18.16
N LYS A 90 -4.57 9.25 -18.85
CA LYS A 90 -3.97 9.18 -20.19
C LYS A 90 -2.54 8.69 -20.04
N ASP A 91 -2.20 7.62 -20.74
CA ASP A 91 -0.84 7.11 -20.79
C ASP A 91 0.13 8.19 -21.31
N GLY A 92 1.20 8.43 -20.57
CA GLY A 92 2.47 8.87 -21.16
C GLY A 92 2.91 10.32 -20.98
N THR A 93 2.28 11.14 -20.15
CA THR A 93 2.93 12.39 -19.72
C THR A 93 2.50 12.71 -18.31
N THR A 94 3.45 12.71 -17.38
CA THR A 94 3.19 13.17 -16.02
C THR A 94 2.66 14.60 -16.11
N LEU A 95 1.55 14.91 -15.43
CA LEU A 95 1.02 16.27 -15.36
C LEU A 95 2.11 17.27 -14.93
N TYR A 96 3.08 16.82 -14.14
CA TYR A 96 4.28 17.56 -13.74
C TYR A 96 5.19 18.05 -14.88
N GLN A 97 5.12 17.45 -16.07
CA GLN A 97 5.91 17.87 -17.24
C GLN A 97 5.20 18.90 -18.12
N GLN A 98 3.86 19.01 -18.02
CA GLN A 98 3.06 19.85 -18.91
C GLN A 98 2.76 21.23 -18.32
N ILE A 99 2.71 21.33 -17.00
CA ILE A 99 2.70 22.61 -16.28
C ILE A 99 4.12 22.78 -15.74
N ASN A 100 4.77 23.87 -16.11
CA ASN A 100 6.13 24.26 -15.71
C ASN A 100 6.18 24.59 -14.19
N LEU A 101 5.57 23.74 -13.36
CA LEU A 101 5.59 23.80 -11.92
C LEU A 101 6.93 23.22 -11.46
N PRO A 102 7.62 23.90 -10.53
CA PRO A 102 8.86 23.36 -9.99
C PRO A 102 8.61 21.96 -9.45
N THR A 103 9.46 21.01 -9.83
CA THR A 103 9.43 19.66 -9.31
C THR A 103 9.40 19.72 -7.78
N PRO A 104 8.46 19.05 -7.09
CA PRO A 104 8.42 19.08 -5.65
C PRO A 104 9.75 18.51 -5.12
N ILE A 105 10.52 19.36 -4.45
CA ILE A 105 11.78 18.98 -3.80
C ILE A 105 11.40 18.10 -2.62
N TYR A 106 11.33 16.80 -2.84
CA TYR A 106 11.28 15.84 -1.74
C TYR A 106 12.65 15.84 -1.08
N SER A 107 12.79 16.51 0.06
CA SER A 107 13.95 16.38 0.94
C SER A 107 13.92 15.01 1.62
N GLY A 108 14.25 13.97 0.87
CA GLY A 108 14.46 12.62 1.36
C GLY A 108 15.69 12.09 0.65
N LYS A 109 16.82 12.05 1.36
CA LYS A 109 18.13 11.63 0.85
C LYS A 109 18.01 10.39 -0.04
N ALA A 110 18.33 10.55 -1.33
CA ALA A 110 18.63 9.43 -2.21
C ALA A 110 19.87 8.73 -1.64
N LYS A 111 19.76 7.44 -1.34
CA LYS A 111 20.93 6.58 -1.19
C LYS A 111 21.44 6.24 -2.59
N ASP A 112 22.59 6.84 -2.90
CA ASP A 112 23.78 6.30 -3.57
C ASP A 112 23.68 5.53 -4.91
N SER A 113 24.40 6.04 -5.91
CA SER A 113 24.98 5.35 -7.09
C SER A 113 25.98 6.37 -7.69
N ILE A 114 27.31 6.20 -7.80
CA ILE A 114 28.23 5.06 -7.97
C ILE A 114 29.49 5.35 -7.14
#